data_AF-A0A517VIX9-F1
#
_entry.id   AF-A0A517VIX9-F1
#
_cell.length_a   1.000
_cell.length_b   1.000
_cell.length_c   1.000
_cell.angle_alpha   90.00
_cell.angle_beta   90.00
_cell.angle_gamma   90.00
#
_symmetry.space_group_name_H-M   'P 1'
#
loop_
_entity.id
_entity.type
_entity.pdbx_description
1 polymer ?
#
loop_
_entity_poly.entity_id
_entity_poly.type
_entity_poly.pdbx_seq_one_letter_code
_entity_poly.pdbx_strand_id
1 'polypeptide(L)'
;MTQLMTTISLGAAIVITAFFWVADESGSPVTVAPQSKSYIELINETDYEGVPPLAKPGQLTSVAKNACPHCSTDKAAKRQQYPCQLHNIKQHDKYKGIEVESNRWIRMACDEAHQSVKAGDGPFGAVIVQVDDETNHVIRYWRCRNQVTRHVDPTAHAEVTAVRNVARELGVFNLGQIRRDDTRLKLPQPGLTSHCEIYSSCEPCPMCYAAIRWARIDTIVFSATRFDAAEPGVDFSDLDLYQELATPYRERERNGFRVFQATTDNSLDAFNLWKNTDKVAY
;
A
#
# COMPACT_ATOMS: atom_id res chain seq x y z
N MET A 1 37.10 3.27 17.05
CA MET A 1 37.87 3.22 15.80
C MET A 1 36.90 3.14 14.64
N THR A 2 36.79 4.25 13.91
CA THR A 2 36.27 4.42 12.53
C THR A 2 34.93 3.77 12.15
N GLN A 3 33.85 4.54 12.36
CA GLN A 3 32.63 4.50 11.52
C GLN A 3 33.01 4.97 10.11
N LEU A 4 32.84 4.10 9.11
CA LEU A 4 32.73 4.49 7.71
C LEU A 4 31.25 4.53 7.35
N MET A 5 30.66 5.72 7.44
CA MET A 5 29.40 6.02 6.77
C MET A 5 29.72 6.35 5.31
N THR A 6 29.43 5.42 4.41
CA THR A 6 29.41 5.71 2.98
C THR A 6 27.98 6.07 2.59
N THR A 7 27.68 7.36 2.55
CA THR A 7 26.43 7.88 1.98
C THR A 7 26.59 8.01 0.46
N ILE A 8 25.81 7.25 -0.30
CA ILE A 8 25.61 7.47 -1.75
C ILE A 8 24.23 8.12 -1.90
N SER A 9 24.18 9.21 -2.67
CA SER A 9 23.00 10.06 -2.87
C SER A 9 22.39 9.91 -4.27
N LEU A 10 21.08 10.17 -4.33
CA LEU A 10 20.15 10.36 -5.45
C LEU A 10 19.44 9.12 -6.04
N GLY A 11 18.26 8.86 -5.47
CA GLY A 11 17.23 7.92 -5.94
C GLY A 11 16.69 7.12 -4.76
N ALA A 12 15.49 7.45 -4.27
CA ALA A 12 14.78 6.82 -3.14
C ALA A 12 15.67 6.34 -1.97
N ALA A 13 15.75 7.11 -0.87
CA ALA A 13 16.49 6.68 0.32
C ALA A 13 15.92 5.37 0.89
N ILE A 14 16.50 4.24 0.49
CA ILE A 14 16.32 2.91 1.08
C ILE A 14 17.29 2.88 2.26
N VAL A 15 16.76 2.82 3.48
CA VAL A 15 17.59 2.64 4.68
C VAL A 15 17.81 1.15 4.86
N ILE A 16 18.97 0.65 4.43
CA ILE A 16 19.40 -0.72 4.73
C ILE A 16 20.19 -0.68 6.04
N THR A 17 19.56 -1.02 7.15
CA THR A 17 20.26 -1.27 8.42
C THR A 17 20.82 -2.68 8.42
N ALA A 18 22.13 -2.84 8.64
CA ALA A 18 22.83 -4.13 8.72
C ALA A 18 22.54 -4.93 10.01
N PHE A 19 21.48 -4.57 10.74
CA PHE A 19 21.01 -5.29 11.92
C PHE A 19 19.99 -6.34 11.48
N PHE A 20 20.01 -7.51 12.09
CA PHE A 20 19.05 -8.59 11.81
C PHE A 20 17.63 -8.28 12.31
N TRP A 21 17.41 -7.09 12.89
CA TRP A 21 16.12 -6.54 13.28
C TRP A 21 16.17 -5.01 13.25
N VAL A 22 15.02 -4.38 13.03
CA VAL A 22 14.81 -2.96 13.25
C VAL A 22 14.65 -2.72 14.73
N ALA A 23 15.34 -1.72 15.25
CA ALA A 23 15.22 -1.29 16.65
C ALA A 23 14.33 -0.05 16.80
N ASP A 24 13.69 0.07 17.95
CA ASP A 24 13.08 1.32 18.40
C ASP A 24 14.13 2.29 18.99
N GLU A 25 13.68 3.44 19.52
CA GLU A 25 14.56 4.45 20.12
C GLU A 25 15.31 3.94 21.37
N SER A 26 14.82 2.87 22.00
CA SER A 26 15.48 2.20 23.13
C SER A 26 16.51 1.15 22.72
N GLY A 27 16.61 0.85 21.42
CA GLY A 27 17.45 -0.22 20.88
C GLY A 27 16.78 -1.60 20.89
N SER A 28 15.50 -1.69 21.29
CA SER A 28 14.75 -2.95 21.38
C SER A 28 14.20 -3.37 20.01
N PRO A 29 14.15 -4.67 19.68
CA PRO A 29 13.55 -5.14 18.43
C PRO A 29 12.09 -4.68 18.28
N VAL A 30 11.75 -4.15 17.10
CA VAL A 30 10.38 -3.77 16.78
C VAL A 30 9.63 -5.01 16.32
N THR A 31 8.53 -5.32 16.98
CA THR A 31 7.60 -6.37 16.55
C THR A 31 6.47 -5.76 15.71
N VAL A 32 5.90 -6.54 14.80
CA VAL A 32 4.53 -6.24 14.33
C VAL A 32 3.56 -6.73 15.42
N ALA A 33 2.36 -6.14 15.50
CA ALA A 33 1.36 -6.61 16.47
C ALA A 33 1.15 -8.13 16.27
N PRO A 34 1.07 -8.94 17.34
CA PRO A 34 1.02 -10.39 17.19
C PRO A 34 -0.19 -10.83 16.34
N GLN A 35 0.02 -11.78 15.42
CA GLN A 35 -1.04 -12.50 14.69
C GLN A 35 -1.97 -13.33 15.62
N SER A 36 -1.85 -13.21 16.94
CA SER A 36 -2.81 -13.78 17.88
C SER A 36 -4.19 -13.21 17.57
N LYS A 37 -5.20 -14.08 17.60
CA LYS A 37 -6.65 -13.86 17.39
C LYS A 37 -7.32 -12.74 18.19
N SER A 38 -6.57 -11.79 18.73
CA SER A 38 -7.03 -10.58 19.39
C SER A 38 -6.31 -9.38 18.78
N TYR A 39 -6.62 -9.07 17.52
CA TYR A 39 -6.83 -7.66 17.18
C TYR A 39 -7.83 -7.17 18.21
N ILE A 40 -7.40 -6.27 19.10
CA ILE A 40 -8.18 -5.84 20.26
C ILE A 40 -9.60 -5.55 19.77
N GLU A 41 -10.52 -6.42 20.18
CA GLU A 41 -11.94 -6.25 20.00
C GLU A 41 -12.28 -4.98 20.77
N LEU A 42 -12.19 -3.83 20.08
CA LEU A 42 -12.66 -2.54 20.57
C LEU A 42 -14.19 -2.59 20.54
N ILE A 43 -14.75 -3.52 21.32
CA ILE A 43 -16.18 -3.65 21.55
C ILE A 43 -16.52 -2.51 22.50
N ASN A 44 -16.93 -1.39 21.92
CA ASN A 44 -18.11 -0.65 22.35
C ASN A 44 -18.52 0.40 21.32
N GLU A 45 -19.76 0.19 20.85
CA GLU A 45 -20.72 1.08 20.18
C GLU A 45 -20.54 1.36 18.67
N THR A 46 -21.57 0.88 17.93
CA THR A 46 -21.82 0.98 16.48
C THR A 46 -20.82 0.28 15.56
N ASP A 47 -20.82 -1.06 15.60
CA ASP A 47 -20.16 -1.93 14.62
C ASP A 47 -20.64 -1.62 13.19
N TYR A 48 -19.70 -1.30 12.30
CA TYR A 48 -19.99 -1.07 10.89
C TYR A 48 -19.54 -2.25 10.03
N GLU A 49 -20.53 -2.96 9.47
CA GLU A 49 -20.35 -4.13 8.61
C GLU A 49 -20.55 -3.82 7.10
N GLY A 50 -20.83 -2.55 6.75
CA GLY A 50 -21.17 -2.12 5.39
C GLY A 50 -19.98 -1.71 4.49
N VAL A 51 -20.29 -1.35 3.24
CA VAL A 51 -19.39 -0.60 2.35
C VAL A 51 -19.50 0.89 2.68
N PRO A 52 -18.41 1.58 3.10
CA PRO A 52 -18.45 2.97 3.58
C PRO A 52 -19.36 3.81 2.70
N PRO A 53 -20.35 4.52 3.28
CA PRO A 53 -21.21 5.34 2.46
C PRO A 53 -20.32 6.36 1.74
N LEU A 54 -20.49 6.49 0.42
CA LEU A 54 -19.98 7.66 -0.30
C LEU A 54 -20.46 8.90 0.45
N ALA A 55 -19.55 9.80 0.81
CA ALA A 55 -19.93 11.03 1.46
C ALA A 55 -20.89 11.74 0.51
N LYS A 56 -22.08 12.08 1.02
CA LYS A 56 -22.96 12.95 0.24
C LYS A 56 -22.24 14.29 0.09
N PRO A 57 -22.30 14.94 -1.09
CA PRO A 57 -21.71 16.26 -1.27
C PRO A 57 -22.11 17.21 -0.11
N GLY A 58 -21.13 17.73 0.62
CA GLY A 58 -21.33 18.61 1.77
C GLY A 58 -21.46 17.94 3.15
N GLN A 59 -21.28 16.62 3.25
CA GLN A 59 -21.41 15.86 4.51
C GLN A 59 -20.07 15.54 5.20
N LEU A 60 -18.99 16.29 4.89
CA LEU A 60 -17.71 16.20 5.59
C LEU A 60 -17.86 16.79 7.01
N THR A 61 -18.01 15.95 8.03
CA THR A 61 -18.38 16.37 9.40
C THR A 61 -17.22 16.89 10.26
N SER A 62 -16.03 17.11 9.70
CA SER A 62 -14.93 17.78 10.41
C SER A 62 -14.07 18.65 9.48
N VAL A 63 -14.73 19.51 8.71
CA VAL A 63 -14.03 20.55 7.97
C VAL A 63 -13.37 21.53 8.95
N ALA A 64 -12.04 21.56 9.00
CA ALA A 64 -11.33 22.68 9.60
C ALA A 64 -11.61 23.93 8.75
N LYS A 65 -12.46 24.83 9.27
CA LYS A 65 -12.64 26.18 8.69
C LYS A 65 -11.37 27.03 8.78
N ASN A 66 -10.40 26.63 9.61
CA ASN A 66 -9.13 27.32 9.85
C ASN A 66 -7.94 26.52 9.29
N ALA A 67 -6.77 27.17 9.17
CA ALA A 67 -5.56 26.62 8.56
C ALA A 67 -5.14 25.27 9.18
N CYS A 68 -5.32 24.18 8.43
CA CYS A 68 -4.70 22.90 8.76
C CYS A 68 -3.17 23.10 8.74
N PRO A 69 -2.44 22.82 9.84
CA PRO A 69 -1.00 23.08 9.94
C PRO A 69 -0.18 22.22 8.97
N HIS A 70 -0.79 21.17 8.41
CA HIS A 70 -0.16 20.24 7.48
C HIS A 70 -0.45 20.55 6.00
N CYS A 71 -1.48 21.34 5.70
CA CYS A 71 -1.81 21.72 4.33
C CYS A 71 -1.06 22.99 3.95
N SER A 72 -0.11 22.87 3.01
CA SER A 72 0.80 23.95 2.58
C SER A 72 0.16 24.99 1.65
N THR A 73 -1.14 24.92 1.37
CA THR A 73 -1.73 25.78 0.35
C THR A 73 -2.05 27.15 0.93
N ASP A 74 -1.16 28.15 0.80
CA ASP A 74 -1.41 29.55 1.19
C ASP A 74 -2.63 30.20 0.51
N LYS A 75 -3.25 29.50 -0.46
CA LYS A 75 -4.39 29.96 -1.23
C LYS A 75 -5.70 29.77 -0.46
N ALA A 76 -6.06 30.76 0.36
CA ALA A 76 -7.32 30.80 1.11
C ALA A 76 -8.55 30.46 0.25
N ALA A 77 -8.60 30.92 -1.01
CA ALA A 77 -9.69 30.61 -1.95
C ALA A 77 -9.80 29.11 -2.28
N LYS A 78 -8.67 28.40 -2.47
CA LYS A 78 -8.69 26.94 -2.69
C LYS A 78 -9.15 26.19 -1.44
N ARG A 79 -8.77 26.64 -0.24
CA ARG A 79 -9.23 26.04 1.02
C ARG A 79 -10.72 26.28 1.28
N GLN A 80 -11.26 27.40 0.81
CA GLN A 80 -12.70 27.67 0.87
C GLN A 80 -13.48 26.77 -0.10
N GLN A 81 -12.91 26.50 -1.28
CA GLN A 81 -13.50 25.62 -2.28
C GLN A 81 -13.39 24.13 -1.88
N TYR A 82 -12.22 23.72 -1.39
CA TYR A 82 -11.90 22.36 -0.98
C TYR A 82 -11.36 22.37 0.45
N PRO A 83 -12.25 22.24 1.46
CA PRO A 83 -11.83 22.25 2.85
C PRO A 83 -10.95 21.05 3.21
N CYS A 84 -10.09 21.23 4.21
CA CYS A 84 -9.26 20.13 4.71
C CYS A 84 -10.13 19.05 5.37
N GLN A 85 -9.92 17.81 4.94
CA GLN A 85 -10.41 16.62 5.63
C GLN A 85 -9.50 16.35 6.85
N LEU A 86 -10.08 16.30 8.05
CA LEU A 86 -9.33 16.04 9.28
C LEU A 86 -9.40 14.57 9.74
N HIS A 87 -10.38 13.85 9.22
CA HIS A 87 -10.63 12.44 9.50
C HIS A 87 -10.93 11.74 8.17
N ASN A 88 -10.79 10.42 8.16
CA ASN A 88 -11.36 9.60 7.09
C ASN A 88 -12.88 9.81 7.02
N ILE A 89 -13.49 9.34 5.93
CA ILE A 89 -14.94 9.42 5.68
C ILE A 89 -15.81 8.81 6.80
N LYS A 90 -15.19 8.06 7.71
CA LYS A 90 -15.81 7.31 8.79
C LYS A 90 -15.33 7.80 10.17
N GLN A 91 -15.90 8.90 10.64
CA GLN A 91 -15.42 9.61 11.83
C GLN A 91 -15.72 8.91 13.17
N HIS A 92 -16.81 8.15 13.27
CA HIS A 92 -17.30 7.59 14.54
C HIS A 92 -17.45 6.05 14.52
N ASP A 93 -17.73 5.50 13.34
CA ASP A 93 -17.97 4.07 13.21
C ASP A 93 -16.63 3.31 13.05
N LYS A 94 -16.50 2.16 13.70
CA LYS A 94 -15.30 1.29 13.54
C LYS A 94 -15.57 0.09 12.67
N TYR A 95 -14.59 -0.34 11.88
CA TYR A 95 -14.80 -1.53 11.05
C TYR A 95 -14.66 -2.76 11.91
N LYS A 96 -15.75 -3.51 12.01
CA LYS A 96 -15.81 -4.68 12.87
C LYS A 96 -14.77 -5.72 12.45
N GLY A 97 -13.89 -6.06 13.38
CA GLY A 97 -12.91 -7.15 13.23
C GLY A 97 -11.76 -6.89 12.26
N ILE A 98 -11.65 -5.70 11.64
CA ILE A 98 -10.55 -5.37 10.71
C ILE A 98 -9.82 -4.07 11.05
N GLU A 99 -10.39 -3.20 11.90
CA GLU A 99 -9.73 -1.96 12.30
C GLU A 99 -8.62 -2.23 13.33
N VAL A 100 -7.46 -1.61 13.13
CA VAL A 100 -6.25 -1.87 13.90
C VAL A 100 -5.71 -0.55 14.47
N GLU A 101 -5.01 -0.62 15.60
CA GLU A 101 -4.37 0.59 16.15
C GLU A 101 -3.31 1.15 15.20
N SER A 102 -3.26 2.48 15.11
CA SER A 102 -2.23 3.18 14.35
C SER A 102 -0.84 2.86 14.91
N ASN A 103 0.06 2.41 14.06
CA ASN A 103 1.46 2.14 14.40
C ASN A 103 2.44 3.01 13.60
N ARG A 104 3.74 2.85 13.84
CA ARG A 104 4.78 3.65 13.15
C ARG A 104 4.82 3.43 11.64
N TRP A 105 4.43 2.25 11.15
CA TRP A 105 4.53 1.88 9.74
C TRP A 105 3.44 2.55 8.91
N ILE A 106 2.20 2.53 9.39
CA ILE A 106 1.11 3.23 8.71
C ILE A 106 1.30 4.75 8.76
N ARG A 107 1.82 5.30 9.87
CA ARG A 107 2.20 6.73 9.95
C ARG A 107 3.27 7.09 8.93
N MET A 108 4.31 6.25 8.81
CA MET A 108 5.36 6.45 7.82
C MET A 108 4.84 6.40 6.38
N ALA A 109 3.88 5.52 6.07
CA ALA A 109 3.23 5.50 4.76
C ALA A 109 2.49 6.82 4.46
N CYS A 110 1.75 7.36 5.45
CA CYS A 110 1.11 8.67 5.33
C CYS A 110 2.12 9.83 5.20
N ASP A 111 3.27 9.75 5.88
CA ASP A 111 4.34 10.73 5.73
C ASP A 111 4.94 10.68 4.30
N GLU A 112 5.13 9.50 3.72
CA GLU A 112 5.57 9.35 2.32
C GLU A 112 4.57 9.97 1.35
N ALA A 113 3.26 9.75 1.57
CA ALA A 113 2.21 10.34 0.78
C ALA A 113 2.27 11.88 0.81
N HIS A 114 2.44 12.47 2.00
CA HIS A 114 2.59 13.91 2.15
C HIS A 114 3.87 14.43 1.45
N GLN A 115 4.99 13.73 1.57
CA GLN A 115 6.22 14.08 0.86
C GLN A 115 6.08 13.95 -0.66
N SER A 116 5.25 13.02 -1.14
CA SER A 116 4.95 12.83 -2.56
C SER A 116 4.31 14.08 -3.16
N VAL A 117 3.29 14.63 -2.49
CA VAL A 117 2.61 15.87 -2.90
C VAL A 117 3.58 17.05 -2.91
N LYS A 118 4.42 17.18 -1.86
CA LYS A 118 5.45 18.23 -1.81
C LYS A 118 6.45 18.14 -2.96
N ALA A 119 6.66 16.93 -3.50
CA ALA A 119 7.53 16.66 -4.63
C ALA A 119 6.81 16.75 -5.99
N GLY A 120 5.52 17.13 -6.01
CA GLY A 120 4.72 17.33 -7.22
C GLY A 120 4.00 16.09 -7.76
N ASP A 121 3.96 14.99 -7.01
CA ASP A 121 3.31 13.74 -7.43
C ASP A 121 2.01 13.44 -6.63
N GLY A 122 1.34 12.34 -6.96
CA GLY A 122 0.10 11.92 -6.28
C GLY A 122 0.26 11.68 -4.76
N PRO A 123 -0.78 11.87 -3.94
CA PRO A 123 -0.76 11.81 -2.48
C PRO A 123 -0.77 10.37 -1.94
N PHE A 124 0.14 9.53 -2.41
CA PHE A 124 0.19 8.11 -2.02
C PHE A 124 1.58 7.67 -1.59
N GLY A 125 1.61 6.86 -0.53
CA GLY A 125 2.82 6.31 0.08
C GLY A 125 2.58 4.88 0.54
N ALA A 126 3.64 4.08 0.54
CA ALA A 126 3.60 2.68 0.93
C ALA A 126 4.88 2.30 1.68
N VAL A 127 4.73 1.46 2.70
CA VAL A 127 5.83 0.85 3.44
C VAL A 127 5.65 -0.66 3.42
N ILE A 128 6.69 -1.40 3.05
CA ILE A 128 6.73 -2.86 3.19
C ILE A 128 7.69 -3.18 4.33
N VAL A 129 7.28 -4.05 5.25
CA VAL A 129 8.14 -4.60 6.30
C VAL A 129 8.39 -6.07 6.03
N GLN A 130 9.59 -6.57 6.33
CA GLN A 130 9.89 -8.00 6.37
C GLN A 130 9.91 -8.44 7.83
N VAL A 131 9.13 -9.46 8.17
CA VAL A 131 8.92 -9.95 9.53
C VAL A 131 9.44 -11.38 9.63
N ASP A 132 10.24 -11.63 10.64
CA ASP A 132 10.72 -12.97 10.98
C ASP A 132 9.58 -13.81 11.58
N ASP A 133 9.32 -15.01 11.04
CA ASP A 133 8.14 -15.81 11.44
C ASP A 133 8.28 -16.45 12.83
N GLU A 134 9.52 -16.68 13.30
CA GLU A 134 9.78 -17.31 14.59
C GLU A 134 9.68 -16.30 15.74
N THR A 135 10.17 -15.08 15.52
CA THR A 135 10.27 -14.04 16.54
C THR A 135 9.21 -12.96 16.42
N ASN A 136 8.53 -12.86 15.27
CA ASN A 136 7.62 -11.77 14.91
C ASN A 136 8.28 -10.38 14.92
N HIS A 137 9.61 -10.35 14.82
CA HIS A 137 10.41 -9.13 14.77
C HIS A 137 10.51 -8.63 13.33
N VAL A 138 10.43 -7.32 13.15
CA VAL A 138 10.71 -6.68 11.87
C VAL A 138 12.21 -6.77 11.61
N ILE A 139 12.58 -7.47 10.54
CA ILE A 139 13.96 -7.62 10.08
C ILE A 139 14.42 -6.32 9.41
N ARG A 140 13.60 -5.79 8.48
CA ARG A 140 13.87 -4.57 7.71
C ARG A 140 12.58 -4.00 7.11
N TYR A 141 12.68 -2.83 6.47
CA TYR A 141 11.55 -2.21 5.80
C TYR A 141 11.98 -1.37 4.59
N TRP A 142 11.04 -1.12 3.68
CA TRP A 142 11.17 -0.27 2.51
C TRP A 142 10.06 0.74 2.50
N ARG A 143 10.37 1.94 2.00
CA ARG A 143 9.43 3.05 1.87
C ARG A 143 9.39 3.50 0.43
N CYS A 144 8.20 3.76 -0.07
CA CYS A 144 7.96 4.19 -1.44
C CYS A 144 6.83 5.21 -1.47
N ARG A 145 6.84 6.03 -2.52
CA ARG A 145 5.82 7.05 -2.79
C ARG A 145 5.38 6.96 -4.25
N ASN A 146 4.23 7.55 -4.57
CA ASN A 146 3.77 7.67 -5.95
C ASN A 146 4.83 8.37 -6.81
N GLN A 147 5.08 7.81 -7.99
CA GLN A 147 6.11 8.27 -8.92
C GLN A 147 5.56 8.37 -10.36
N VAL A 148 4.24 8.46 -10.54
CA VAL A 148 3.57 8.42 -11.85
C VAL A 148 4.06 9.55 -12.74
N THR A 149 4.00 10.78 -12.25
CA THR A 149 4.38 11.96 -13.05
C THR A 149 5.88 12.05 -13.21
N ARG A 150 6.64 11.67 -12.17
CA ARG A 150 8.11 11.66 -12.18
C ARG A 150 8.70 10.69 -13.19
N HIS A 151 8.11 9.51 -13.35
CA HIS A 151 8.62 8.47 -14.23
C HIS A 151 7.88 8.36 -15.55
N VAL A 152 6.83 9.15 -15.75
CA VAL A 152 5.96 9.05 -16.91
C VAL A 152 5.46 7.61 -17.07
N ASP A 153 5.13 6.99 -15.92
CA ASP A 153 4.69 5.60 -15.82
C ASP A 153 3.35 5.57 -15.05
N PRO A 154 2.20 5.35 -15.72
CA PRO A 154 0.90 5.30 -15.05
C PRO A 154 0.78 4.13 -14.06
N THR A 155 1.72 3.16 -14.08
CA THR A 155 1.75 2.04 -13.14
C THR A 155 2.62 2.30 -11.91
N ALA A 156 3.35 3.43 -11.86
CA ALA A 156 4.29 3.78 -10.77
C ALA A 156 3.59 4.30 -9.51
N HIS A 157 2.53 3.61 -9.09
CA HIS A 157 1.89 3.80 -7.78
C HIS A 157 2.85 3.36 -6.67
N ALA A 158 2.61 3.86 -5.44
CA ALA A 158 3.51 3.65 -4.32
C ALA A 158 3.68 2.15 -4.00
N GLU A 159 2.58 1.40 -4.01
CA GLU A 159 2.50 -0.02 -3.68
C GLU A 159 3.15 -0.89 -4.77
N VAL A 160 2.85 -0.63 -6.04
CA VAL A 160 3.46 -1.34 -7.18
C VAL A 160 4.97 -1.12 -7.18
N THR A 161 5.40 0.12 -6.98
CA THR A 161 6.83 0.46 -6.92
C THR A 161 7.50 -0.20 -5.72
N ALA A 162 6.86 -0.22 -4.56
CA ALA A 162 7.36 -0.92 -3.37
C ALA A 162 7.56 -2.41 -3.65
N VAL A 163 6.54 -3.12 -4.13
CA VAL A 163 6.62 -4.55 -4.48
C VAL A 163 7.74 -4.82 -5.48
N ARG A 164 7.84 -4.01 -6.55
CA ARG A 164 8.90 -4.13 -7.56
C ARG A 164 10.31 -3.94 -6.99
N ASN A 165 10.47 -3.06 -6.00
CA ASN A 165 11.77 -2.80 -5.38
C ASN A 165 12.13 -3.90 -4.39
N VAL A 166 11.21 -4.27 -3.50
CA VAL A 166 11.40 -5.32 -2.50
C VAL A 166 11.75 -6.66 -3.15
N ALA A 167 10.97 -7.09 -4.16
CA ALA A 167 11.24 -8.35 -4.86
C ALA A 167 12.62 -8.37 -5.54
N ARG A 168 13.04 -7.24 -6.13
CA ARG A 168 14.33 -7.13 -6.82
C ARG A 168 15.52 -7.16 -5.85
N GLU A 169 15.38 -6.44 -4.74
CA GLU A 169 16.40 -6.34 -3.70
C GLU A 169 16.57 -7.65 -2.94
N LEU A 170 15.46 -8.27 -2.52
CA LEU A 170 15.50 -9.60 -1.90
C LEU A 170 15.89 -10.69 -2.91
N GLY A 171 15.62 -10.50 -4.20
CA GLY A 171 15.88 -11.50 -5.23
C GLY A 171 14.81 -12.60 -5.33
N VAL A 172 13.70 -12.48 -4.61
CA VAL A 172 12.58 -13.42 -4.61
C VAL A 172 11.30 -12.71 -5.06
N PHE A 173 10.36 -13.47 -5.65
CA PHE A 173 9.07 -12.93 -6.12
C PHE A 173 7.89 -13.31 -5.21
N ASN A 174 8.05 -14.34 -4.38
CA ASN A 174 7.11 -14.65 -3.30
C ASN A 174 7.55 -13.88 -2.05
N LEU A 175 6.78 -12.86 -1.70
CA LEU A 175 7.02 -12.01 -0.53
C LEU A 175 6.17 -12.43 0.68
N GLY A 176 5.23 -13.36 0.53
CA GLY A 176 4.45 -13.90 1.65
C GLY A 176 5.14 -15.04 2.41
N GLN A 177 6.11 -15.69 1.78
CA GLN A 177 6.86 -16.78 2.39
C GLN A 177 8.27 -16.82 1.80
N ILE A 178 9.23 -16.26 2.53
CA ILE A 178 10.63 -16.13 2.14
C ILE A 178 11.45 -17.07 3.01
N ARG A 179 12.07 -18.07 2.37
CA ARG A 179 12.91 -19.03 3.07
C ARG A 179 14.37 -18.61 3.07
N ARG A 180 15.06 -18.81 4.18
CA ARG A 180 16.49 -18.48 4.32
C ARG A 180 17.38 -19.32 3.38
N ASP A 181 16.93 -20.52 3.02
CA ASP A 181 17.61 -21.44 2.12
C ASP A 181 17.20 -21.30 0.64
N ASP A 182 16.40 -20.28 0.30
CA ASP A 182 16.12 -19.97 -1.11
C ASP A 182 17.40 -19.48 -1.80
N THR A 183 17.87 -20.23 -2.79
CA THR A 183 19.06 -19.90 -3.60
C THR A 183 19.01 -18.55 -4.32
N ARG A 184 17.81 -17.96 -4.49
CA ARG A 184 17.61 -16.65 -5.10
C ARG A 184 17.69 -15.50 -4.09
N LEU A 185 17.55 -15.80 -2.79
CA LEU A 185 17.55 -14.79 -1.74
C LEU A 185 18.92 -14.10 -1.67
N LYS A 186 18.93 -12.80 -1.92
CA LYS A 186 20.14 -11.96 -1.96
C LYS A 186 20.48 -11.33 -0.62
N LEU A 187 19.49 -11.15 0.25
CA LEU A 187 19.67 -10.50 1.55
C LEU A 187 19.50 -11.52 2.68
N PRO A 188 20.43 -11.56 3.65
CA PRO A 188 20.38 -12.56 4.72
C PRO A 188 19.21 -12.28 5.67
N GLN A 189 18.63 -13.32 6.26
CA GLN A 189 17.61 -13.22 7.31
C GLN A 189 17.95 -14.15 8.48
N PRO A 190 17.54 -13.83 9.72
CA PRO A 190 17.89 -14.62 10.89
C PRO A 190 17.12 -15.96 10.97
N GLY A 191 15.78 -15.91 11.01
CA GLY A 191 14.92 -17.09 11.09
C GLY A 191 14.88 -17.91 9.80
N LEU A 192 14.36 -19.13 9.91
CA LEU A 192 14.26 -20.03 8.77
C LEU A 192 13.30 -19.49 7.70
N THR A 193 12.22 -18.83 8.13
CA THR A 193 11.22 -18.22 7.26
C THR A 193 10.90 -16.79 7.71
N SER A 194 10.50 -15.96 6.75
CA SER A 194 9.98 -14.62 6.97
C SER A 194 8.88 -14.31 5.96
N HIS A 195 8.10 -13.28 6.22
CA HIS A 195 7.08 -12.77 5.29
C HIS A 195 7.13 -11.25 5.22
N CYS A 196 6.50 -10.68 4.20
CA CYS A 196 6.29 -9.26 4.08
C CYS A 196 4.84 -8.87 4.41
N GLU A 197 4.69 -7.73 5.08
CA GLU A 197 3.42 -7.03 5.22
C GLU A 197 3.51 -5.66 4.53
N ILE A 198 2.41 -5.15 3.99
CA ILE A 198 2.36 -3.83 3.36
C ILE A 198 1.43 -2.88 4.13
N TYR A 199 1.93 -1.67 4.36
CA TYR A 199 1.24 -0.54 4.95
C TYR A 199 1.06 0.53 3.87
N SER A 200 -0.17 0.85 3.50
CA SER A 200 -0.50 1.79 2.44
C SER A 200 -1.20 3.02 3.00
N SER A 201 -0.81 4.22 2.56
CA SER A 201 -1.44 5.46 3.04
C SER A 201 -2.92 5.52 2.67
N CYS A 202 -3.31 4.87 1.57
CA CYS A 202 -4.68 4.73 1.09
C CYS A 202 -4.96 3.27 0.74
N GLU A 203 -6.21 2.86 0.80
CA GLU A 203 -6.70 1.57 0.31
C GLU A 203 -6.17 1.35 -1.12
N PRO A 204 -5.49 0.21 -1.40
CA PRO A 204 -4.90 -0.04 -2.71
C PRO A 204 -5.95 -0.04 -3.83
N CYS A 205 -5.69 0.66 -4.93
CA CYS A 205 -6.51 0.56 -6.14
C CYS A 205 -6.48 -0.86 -6.73
N PRO A 206 -7.35 -1.22 -7.71
CA PRO A 206 -7.39 -2.58 -8.24
C PRO A 206 -6.05 -3.09 -8.81
N MET A 207 -5.27 -2.21 -9.45
CA MET A 207 -3.92 -2.54 -9.94
C MET A 207 -2.98 -2.87 -8.78
N CYS A 208 -2.92 -2.01 -7.76
CA CYS A 208 -2.07 -2.19 -6.59
C CYS A 208 -2.47 -3.43 -5.80
N TYR A 209 -3.77 -3.61 -5.55
CA TYR A 209 -4.30 -4.80 -4.88
C TYR A 209 -3.88 -6.08 -5.59
N ALA A 210 -4.06 -6.15 -6.91
CA ALA A 210 -3.62 -7.30 -7.70
C ALA A 210 -2.10 -7.51 -7.59
N ALA A 211 -1.28 -6.46 -7.69
CA ALA A 211 0.17 -6.56 -7.57
C ALA A 211 0.62 -7.12 -6.21
N ILE A 212 0.00 -6.68 -5.12
CA ILE A 212 0.26 -7.17 -3.76
C ILE A 212 -0.07 -8.67 -3.67
N ARG A 213 -1.24 -9.08 -4.17
CA ARG A 213 -1.66 -10.49 -4.17
C ARG A 213 -0.79 -11.37 -5.08
N TRP A 214 -0.36 -10.87 -6.24
CA TRP A 214 0.57 -11.58 -7.13
C TRP A 214 1.94 -11.78 -6.49
N ALA A 215 2.38 -10.84 -5.64
CA ALA A 215 3.57 -10.97 -4.81
C ALA A 215 3.37 -11.82 -3.55
N ARG A 216 2.16 -12.38 -3.34
CA ARG A 216 1.78 -13.24 -2.21
C ARG A 216 1.82 -12.54 -0.84
N ILE A 217 1.80 -11.22 -0.77
CA ILE A 217 1.68 -10.52 0.51
C ILE A 217 0.25 -10.71 1.01
N ASP A 218 0.09 -11.33 2.18
CA ASP A 218 -1.22 -11.66 2.75
C ASP A 218 -1.75 -10.61 3.74
N THR A 219 -0.89 -9.72 4.25
CA THR A 219 -1.27 -8.64 5.16
C THR A 219 -1.20 -7.28 4.47
N ILE A 220 -2.33 -6.58 4.41
CA ILE A 220 -2.45 -5.19 3.96
C ILE A 220 -3.06 -4.38 5.09
N VAL A 221 -2.35 -3.32 5.50
CA VAL A 221 -2.86 -2.31 6.42
C VAL A 221 -2.99 -0.99 5.66
N PHE A 222 -4.13 -0.32 5.71
CA PHE A 222 -4.31 0.96 5.04
C PHE A 222 -4.95 2.02 5.94
N SER A 223 -4.83 3.31 5.57
CA SER A 223 -5.37 4.43 6.35
C SER A 223 -6.55 5.11 5.68
N ALA A 224 -6.32 5.90 4.62
CA ALA A 224 -7.40 6.48 3.83
C ALA A 224 -8.10 5.38 3.02
N THR A 225 -9.37 5.56 2.68
CA THR A 225 -10.17 4.63 1.87
C THR A 225 -10.23 5.08 0.41
N ARG A 226 -10.65 4.18 -0.49
CA ARG A 226 -10.93 4.56 -1.89
C ARG A 226 -12.00 5.65 -2.03
N PHE A 227 -12.85 5.82 -1.01
CA PHE A 227 -13.87 6.87 -0.98
C PHE A 227 -13.26 8.23 -0.65
N ASP A 228 -12.30 8.27 0.28
CA ASP A 228 -11.52 9.49 0.57
C ASP A 228 -10.75 9.95 -0.69
N ALA A 229 -10.22 9.00 -1.47
CA ALA A 229 -9.51 9.29 -2.73
C ALA A 229 -10.43 9.82 -3.85
N ALA A 230 -11.71 9.46 -3.83
CA ALA A 230 -12.71 9.89 -4.80
C ALA A 230 -13.35 11.24 -4.45
N GLU A 231 -13.05 11.81 -3.28
CA GLU A 231 -13.65 13.08 -2.85
C GLU A 231 -13.28 14.25 -3.78
N PRO A 232 -14.19 15.22 -3.97
CA PRO A 232 -13.95 16.40 -4.81
C PRO A 232 -12.68 17.16 -4.39
N GLY A 233 -11.81 17.46 -5.36
CA GLY A 233 -10.53 18.13 -5.14
C GLY A 233 -9.36 17.18 -4.89
N VAL A 234 -9.64 15.89 -4.68
CA VAL A 234 -8.65 14.81 -4.78
C VAL A 234 -8.83 14.07 -6.12
N ASP A 235 -10.07 13.69 -6.45
CA ASP A 235 -10.52 13.26 -7.78
C ASP A 235 -9.75 12.08 -8.41
N PHE A 236 -9.33 11.08 -7.61
CA PHE A 236 -8.75 9.84 -8.15
C PHE A 236 -9.83 8.79 -8.48
N SER A 237 -9.55 7.98 -9.50
CA SER A 237 -10.50 7.02 -10.09
C SER A 237 -10.52 5.65 -9.42
N ASP A 238 -9.94 5.49 -8.23
CA ASP A 238 -9.80 4.20 -7.54
C ASP A 238 -11.15 3.48 -7.38
N LEU A 239 -12.15 4.22 -6.90
CA LEU A 239 -13.51 3.70 -6.69
C LEU A 239 -14.17 3.30 -8.02
N ASP A 240 -14.05 4.14 -9.04
CA ASP A 240 -14.66 3.90 -10.36
C ASP A 240 -14.08 2.64 -11.02
N LEU A 241 -12.76 2.44 -10.91
CA LEU A 241 -12.09 1.25 -11.44
C LEU A 241 -12.55 -0.03 -10.73
N TYR A 242 -12.79 0.02 -9.41
CA TYR A 242 -13.36 -1.11 -8.68
C TYR A 242 -14.76 -1.48 -9.20
N GLN A 243 -15.60 -0.48 -9.45
CA GLN A 243 -16.96 -0.69 -9.97
C GLN A 243 -16.95 -1.20 -11.42
N GLU A 244 -16.06 -0.67 -12.26
CA GLU A 244 -15.92 -1.08 -13.65
C GLU A 244 -15.49 -2.56 -13.77
N LEU A 245 -14.57 -3.03 -12.91
CA LEU A 245 -14.12 -4.42 -12.93
C LEU A 245 -15.23 -5.43 -12.61
N ALA A 246 -16.19 -5.05 -11.76
CA ALA A 246 -17.36 -5.86 -11.44
C ALA A 246 -18.44 -5.84 -12.54
N THR A 247 -18.34 -4.92 -13.50
CA THR A 247 -19.33 -4.74 -14.56
C THR A 247 -19.11 -5.74 -15.71
N PRO A 248 -20.19 -6.37 -16.24
CA PRO A 248 -20.09 -7.25 -17.42
C PRO A 248 -19.40 -6.58 -18.61
N TYR A 249 -18.64 -7.33 -19.41
CA TYR A 249 -17.81 -6.77 -20.50
C TYR A 249 -18.56 -5.81 -21.43
N ARG A 250 -19.80 -6.15 -21.82
CA ARG A 250 -20.64 -5.35 -22.72
C ARG A 250 -21.10 -4.03 -22.11
N GLU A 251 -21.20 -3.96 -20.78
CA GLU A 251 -21.74 -2.80 -20.08
C GLU A 251 -20.68 -1.77 -19.72
N ARG A 252 -19.38 -2.13 -19.81
CA ARG A 252 -18.26 -1.20 -19.57
C ARG A 252 -18.19 -0.04 -20.57
N GLU A 253 -18.79 -0.19 -21.75
CA GLU A 253 -18.87 0.89 -22.76
C GLU A 253 -19.57 2.14 -22.23
N ARG A 254 -20.49 1.98 -21.25
CA ARG A 254 -21.17 3.10 -20.59
C ARG A 254 -20.22 4.03 -19.83
N ASN A 255 -19.03 3.55 -19.47
CA ASN A 255 -17.96 4.32 -18.83
C ASN A 255 -16.91 4.82 -19.85
N GLY A 256 -17.21 4.71 -21.15
CA GLY A 256 -16.27 5.07 -22.22
C GLY A 256 -15.22 4.00 -22.53
N PHE A 257 -15.27 2.83 -21.86
CA PHE A 257 -14.31 1.75 -22.05
C PHE A 257 -14.89 0.62 -22.91
N ARG A 258 -14.31 0.38 -24.09
CA ARG A 258 -14.78 -0.65 -25.02
C ARG A 258 -13.98 -1.94 -24.86
N VAL A 259 -14.68 -3.04 -24.55
CA VAL A 259 -14.09 -4.38 -24.40
C VAL A 259 -14.57 -5.30 -25.51
N PHE A 260 -13.64 -5.94 -26.20
CA PHE A 260 -13.92 -6.93 -27.24
C PHE A 260 -13.20 -8.23 -26.92
N GLN A 261 -13.88 -9.37 -27.11
CA GLN A 261 -13.23 -10.68 -27.13
C GLN A 261 -13.10 -11.12 -28.58
N ALA A 262 -11.88 -11.48 -29.00
CA ALA A 262 -11.60 -12.01 -30.32
C ALA A 262 -11.36 -13.52 -30.21
N THR A 263 -12.04 -14.30 -31.05
CA THR A 263 -11.82 -15.75 -31.15
C THR A 263 -10.73 -16.02 -32.19
N THR A 264 -9.70 -16.78 -31.80
CA THR A 264 -8.59 -17.20 -32.66
C THR A 264 -8.21 -18.64 -32.32
N ASP A 265 -7.78 -19.41 -33.31
CA ASP A 265 -7.46 -20.84 -33.19
C ASP A 265 -6.24 -21.10 -32.30
N ASN A 266 -5.31 -20.16 -32.22
CA ASN A 266 -4.11 -20.21 -31.37
C ASN A 266 -4.28 -19.60 -29.96
N SER A 267 -5.50 -19.20 -29.55
CA SER A 267 -5.74 -18.49 -28.28
C SER A 267 -5.33 -19.28 -27.04
N LEU A 268 -5.23 -20.61 -27.16
CA LEU A 268 -4.88 -21.51 -26.07
C LEU A 268 -3.47 -22.09 -26.17
N ASP A 269 -2.71 -21.78 -27.23
CA ASP A 269 -1.41 -22.41 -27.49
C ASP A 269 -0.41 -22.17 -26.37
N ALA A 270 -0.32 -20.93 -25.85
CA ALA A 270 0.57 -20.61 -24.73
C ALA A 270 0.18 -21.37 -23.45
N PHE A 271 -1.11 -21.51 -23.17
CA PHE A 271 -1.58 -22.30 -22.02
C PHE A 271 -1.31 -23.79 -22.21
N ASN A 272 -1.48 -24.31 -23.43
CA ASN A 272 -1.18 -25.69 -23.77
C ASN A 272 0.32 -25.98 -23.69
N LEU A 273 1.16 -25.07 -24.17
CA LEU A 273 2.61 -25.16 -24.02
C LEU A 273 3.01 -25.15 -22.53
N TRP A 274 2.46 -24.21 -21.75
CA TRP A 274 2.72 -24.12 -20.31
C TRP A 274 2.33 -25.40 -19.54
N LYS A 275 1.19 -26.03 -19.89
CA LYS A 275 0.75 -27.30 -19.28
C LYS A 275 1.73 -28.45 -19.54
N ASN A 276 2.42 -28.44 -20.68
CA ASN A 276 3.26 -29.52 -21.17
C ASN A 276 4.77 -29.24 -21.02
N THR A 277 5.15 -28.14 -20.37
CA THR A 277 6.56 -27.79 -20.12
C THR A 277 6.90 -28.03 -18.65
N ASP A 278 8.13 -28.45 -18.38
CA ASP A 278 8.67 -28.49 -17.02
C ASP A 278 8.60 -27.11 -16.40
N LYS A 279 7.92 -27.02 -15.25
CA LYS A 279 7.65 -25.73 -14.62
C LYS A 279 8.84 -25.32 -13.76
N VAL A 280 9.30 -24.10 -13.94
CA VAL A 280 10.06 -23.42 -12.88
C VAL A 280 9.08 -23.13 -11.76
N ALA A 281 9.38 -23.57 -10.54
CA ALA A 281 8.55 -23.24 -9.38
C ALA A 281 8.40 -21.71 -9.26
N TYR A 282 7.14 -21.26 -9.35
CA TYR A 282 6.62 -19.90 -9.15
C TYR A 282 5.65 -19.92 -7.97
#